data_AF-A0A271J1R8-F1
#
_entry.id   AF-A0A271J1R8-F1
#
_cell.length_a   1.000
_cell.length_b   1.000
_cell.length_c   1.000
_cell.angle_alpha   90.00
_cell.angle_beta   90.00
_cell.angle_gamma   90.00
#
_symmetry.space_group_name_H-M   'P 1'
#
loop_
_entity.id
_entity.type
_entity.pdbx_description
1 polymer ?
#
loop_
_entity_poly.entity_id
_entity_poly.type
_entity_poly.pdbx_seq_one_letter_code
_entity_poly.pdbx_strand_id
1 'polypeptide(L)'
;MRALLLLTVGLVVATPAGEAQGVPTDSARSVVPYGLATTYGELQAERRQLRRLPPDPAEAEQTGDPMLGIGQLVVDETVSRSGSYFYDVFYRLWSPPEDSRFMSVVLSEQPLPGQGTLVAIRLDGELVFQARLSPREEEAEQLARQAVVFVLRRLPRGEE
;
A
#
# COMPACT_ATOMS: atom_id res chain seq x y z
N MET A 1 -65.85 33.47 -39.59
CA MET A 1 -66.25 32.05 -39.41
C MET A 1 -65.10 31.18 -39.88
N ARG A 2 -64.58 30.32 -39.00
CA ARG A 2 -63.49 29.36 -39.24
C ARG A 2 -64.11 27.99 -39.54
N ALA A 3 -63.70 27.33 -40.62
CA ALA A 3 -63.78 25.88 -40.87
C ALA A 3 -62.93 25.59 -42.13
N LEU A 4 -61.77 24.96 -42.00
CA LEU A 4 -61.52 23.51 -42.12
C LEU A 4 -61.79 22.97 -43.54
N LEU A 5 -60.75 22.58 -44.28
CA LEU A 5 -60.55 21.18 -44.72
C LEU A 5 -59.31 21.00 -45.63
N LEU A 6 -58.49 20.04 -45.21
CA LEU A 6 -57.72 19.02 -45.94
C LEU A 6 -57.37 19.25 -47.43
N LEU A 7 -56.09 19.11 -47.80
CA LEU A 7 -55.63 17.94 -48.58
C LEU A 7 -54.09 17.84 -48.63
N THR A 8 -53.67 16.58 -48.65
CA THR A 8 -52.33 15.98 -48.77
C THR A 8 -51.52 16.36 -50.01
N VAL A 9 -50.20 16.54 -49.86
CA VAL A 9 -49.09 16.19 -50.80
C VAL A 9 -47.83 16.22 -49.90
N GLY A 10 -46.90 15.28 -49.81
CA GLY A 10 -46.32 14.38 -50.79
C GLY A 10 -44.82 14.74 -50.95
N LEU A 11 -43.97 13.81 -50.52
CA LEU A 11 -42.66 13.48 -51.12
C LEU A 11 -41.37 14.22 -50.68
N VAL A 12 -40.33 13.37 -50.68
CA VAL A 12 -38.89 13.57 -50.95
C VAL A 12 -37.97 13.67 -49.75
N VAL A 13 -37.27 12.55 -49.54
CA VAL A 13 -35.96 12.45 -48.91
C VAL A 13 -34.94 13.32 -49.65
N ALA A 14 -34.26 14.20 -48.92
CA ALA A 14 -32.92 14.64 -49.25
C ALA A 14 -32.15 14.78 -47.93
N THR A 15 -31.37 13.75 -47.61
CA THR A 15 -30.31 13.79 -46.61
C THR A 15 -29.21 14.73 -47.13
N PRO A 16 -28.90 15.85 -46.46
CA PRO A 16 -27.67 16.54 -46.74
C PRO A 16 -26.51 15.72 -46.18
N ALA A 17 -25.69 15.19 -47.10
CA ALA A 17 -24.34 14.76 -46.78
C ALA A 17 -23.54 15.97 -46.28
N GLY A 18 -22.83 15.81 -45.16
CA GLY A 18 -21.85 16.80 -44.73
C GLY A 18 -21.74 16.91 -43.22
N GLU A 19 -21.03 15.95 -42.62
CA GLU A 19 -19.99 16.14 -41.59
C GLU A 19 -19.88 14.82 -40.82
N ALA A 20 -18.95 13.98 -41.26
CA ALA A 20 -18.37 12.97 -40.41
C ALA A 20 -17.73 13.72 -39.23
N GLN A 21 -18.47 13.81 -38.13
CA GLN A 21 -17.93 14.26 -36.86
C GLN A 21 -16.81 13.30 -36.48
N GLY A 22 -15.57 13.76 -36.66
CA GLY A 22 -14.38 13.03 -36.26
C GLY A 22 -14.50 12.66 -34.79
N VAL A 23 -14.39 11.37 -34.49
CA VAL A 23 -14.11 10.89 -33.15
C VAL A 23 -12.85 11.65 -32.68
N PRO A 24 -12.90 12.41 -31.56
CA PRO A 24 -11.68 12.94 -31.00
C PRO A 24 -10.81 11.74 -30.63
N THR A 25 -9.80 11.51 -31.46
CA THR A 25 -8.78 10.52 -31.21
C THR A 25 -7.92 11.14 -30.11
N ASP A 26 -8.26 10.85 -28.86
CA ASP A 26 -7.37 11.10 -27.74
C ASP A 26 -6.20 10.11 -27.83
N SER A 27 -5.27 10.43 -28.74
CA SER A 27 -4.04 9.70 -28.98
C SER A 27 -2.95 10.04 -27.96
N ALA A 28 -3.31 10.60 -26.80
CA ALA A 28 -2.36 10.95 -25.75
C ALA A 28 -2.36 9.99 -24.56
N ARG A 29 -2.84 8.74 -24.72
CA ARG A 29 -2.39 7.66 -23.84
C ARG A 29 -0.94 7.34 -24.18
N SER A 30 -0.01 8.10 -23.57
CA SER A 30 1.40 7.73 -23.54
C SER A 30 1.49 6.35 -22.91
N VAL A 31 1.65 5.32 -23.74
CA VAL A 31 2.22 4.06 -23.29
C VAL A 31 3.56 4.45 -22.68
N VAL A 32 3.70 4.35 -21.37
CA VAL A 32 4.97 4.62 -20.70
C VAL A 32 5.78 3.34 -20.87
N PRO A 33 6.75 3.23 -21.80
CA PRO A 33 7.62 2.07 -21.81
C PRO A 33 8.43 2.13 -20.53
N TYR A 34 8.39 1.09 -19.71
CA TYR A 34 9.32 0.94 -18.60
C TYR A 34 10.74 0.81 -19.16
N GLY A 35 11.42 1.94 -19.40
CA GLY A 35 12.83 2.06 -19.77
C GLY A 35 13.21 1.51 -21.16
N LEU A 36 13.83 2.34 -22.00
CA LEU A 36 14.54 1.88 -23.21
C LEU A 36 16.00 1.50 -22.93
N ALA A 37 16.42 1.58 -21.66
CA ALA A 37 17.79 1.29 -21.25
C ALA A 37 18.14 -0.17 -21.55
N THR A 38 19.15 -0.37 -22.40
CA THR A 38 19.61 -1.72 -22.77
C THR A 38 20.81 -2.13 -21.92
N THR A 39 21.42 -1.17 -21.21
CA THR A 39 22.58 -1.41 -20.33
C THR A 39 22.36 -0.87 -18.92
N TYR A 40 23.08 -1.44 -17.96
CA TYR A 40 23.07 -0.98 -16.57
C TYR A 40 23.55 0.47 -16.42
N GLY A 41 24.53 0.89 -17.24
CA GLY A 41 25.05 2.26 -17.23
C GLY A 41 24.00 3.29 -17.66
N GLU A 42 23.22 2.97 -18.69
CA GLU A 42 22.11 3.80 -19.18
C GLU A 42 21.01 3.92 -18.14
N LEU A 43 20.59 2.80 -17.54
CA LEU A 43 19.57 2.78 -16.47
C LEU A 43 19.99 3.64 -15.27
N GLN A 44 21.28 3.61 -14.91
CA GLN A 44 21.82 4.45 -13.83
C GLN A 44 21.87 5.94 -14.20
N ALA A 45 22.11 6.27 -15.47
CA ALA A 45 22.07 7.65 -15.96
C ALA A 45 20.62 8.18 -15.98
N GLU A 46 19.68 7.39 -16.48
CA GLU A 46 18.25 7.68 -16.53
C GLU A 46 17.67 7.87 -15.12
N ARG A 47 17.97 6.96 -14.18
CA ARG A 47 17.54 7.07 -12.77
C ARG A 47 18.03 8.35 -12.10
N ARG A 48 19.24 8.83 -12.45
CA ARG A 48 19.76 10.11 -11.95
C ARG A 48 19.00 11.31 -12.53
N GLN A 49 18.54 11.22 -13.76
CA GLN A 49 17.70 12.25 -14.38
C GLN A 49 16.31 12.26 -13.78
N LEU A 50 15.66 11.09 -13.65
CA LEU A 50 14.34 10.94 -13.03
C LEU A 50 14.32 11.48 -11.59
N ARG A 51 15.37 11.25 -10.82
CA ARG A 51 15.50 11.82 -9.46
C ARG A 51 15.66 13.34 -9.41
N ARG A 52 16.06 13.99 -10.51
CA ARG A 52 16.21 15.45 -10.60
C ARG A 52 14.97 16.14 -11.14
N LEU A 53 14.06 15.40 -11.76
CA LEU A 53 12.79 15.96 -12.17
C LEU A 53 12.04 16.36 -10.90
N PRO A 54 11.61 17.62 -10.78
CA PRO A 54 10.69 17.99 -9.71
C PRO A 54 9.44 17.11 -9.86
N PRO A 55 8.89 16.59 -8.76
CA PRO A 55 7.61 15.89 -8.81
C PRO A 55 6.58 16.80 -9.48
N ASP A 56 5.66 16.23 -10.25
CA ASP A 56 4.52 16.98 -10.78
C ASP A 56 3.82 17.64 -9.57
N PRO A 57 3.58 18.96 -9.57
CA PRO A 57 2.87 19.62 -8.48
C PRO A 57 1.53 18.95 -8.14
N ALA A 58 0.86 18.31 -9.11
CA ALA A 58 -0.36 17.53 -8.87
C ALA A 58 -0.11 16.22 -8.08
N GLU A 59 1.06 15.59 -8.22
CA GLU A 59 1.46 14.40 -7.47
C GLU A 59 2.11 14.75 -6.12
N ALA A 60 2.76 15.91 -6.01
CA ALA A 60 3.38 16.40 -4.78
C ALA A 60 2.34 16.64 -3.68
N GLU A 61 1.12 17.08 -4.03
CA GLU A 61 0.00 17.22 -3.10
C GLU A 61 -0.61 15.88 -2.67
N GLN A 62 -0.43 14.81 -3.47
CA GLN A 62 -0.94 13.46 -3.20
C GLN A 62 0.05 12.56 -2.45
N THR A 63 1.27 13.07 -2.17
CA THR A 63 2.37 12.27 -1.59
C THR A 63 2.13 11.86 -0.12
N GLY A 64 1.01 12.26 0.49
CA GLY A 64 0.65 11.80 1.82
C GLY A 64 -0.84 11.98 2.08
N ASP A 65 -1.69 11.26 1.36
CA ASP A 65 -3.03 11.01 1.88
C ASP A 65 -2.90 9.96 3.01
N PRO A 66 -3.04 10.33 4.30
CA PRO A 66 -3.00 9.37 5.40
C PRO A 66 -4.11 8.32 5.25
N MET A 67 -5.16 8.59 4.45
CA MET A 67 -6.25 7.67 4.14
C MET A 67 -5.84 6.56 3.16
N LEU A 68 -4.74 6.73 2.41
CA LEU A 68 -4.10 5.73 1.54
C LEU A 68 -3.02 4.90 2.25
N GLY A 69 -2.78 5.14 3.55
CA GLY A 69 -1.82 4.34 4.33
C GLY A 69 -2.20 2.87 4.33
N ILE A 70 -1.21 1.97 4.20
CA ILE A 70 -1.41 0.54 4.41
C ILE A 70 -1.91 0.36 5.86
N GLY A 71 -3.20 0.10 6.01
CA GLY A 71 -3.81 -0.13 7.32
C GLY A 71 -3.24 -1.39 7.94
N GLN A 72 -2.81 -1.31 9.21
CA GLN A 72 -2.32 -2.42 10.03
C GLN A 72 -1.15 -3.18 9.38
N LEU A 73 0.00 -2.54 9.31
CA LEU A 73 1.23 -3.15 8.81
C LEU A 73 1.91 -3.95 9.92
N VAL A 74 2.24 -5.21 9.65
CA VAL A 74 3.14 -6.01 10.49
C VAL A 74 4.38 -6.35 9.66
N VAL A 75 5.56 -5.95 10.15
CA VAL A 75 6.83 -6.14 9.47
C VAL A 75 7.67 -7.16 10.21
N ASP A 76 8.19 -8.14 9.47
CA ASP A 76 9.17 -9.11 9.93
C ASP A 76 10.59 -8.65 9.59
N GLU A 77 11.39 -8.36 10.61
CA GLU A 77 12.84 -8.13 10.52
C GLU A 77 13.62 -9.20 11.30
N THR A 78 13.04 -10.40 11.46
CA THR A 78 13.72 -11.54 12.09
C THR A 78 14.62 -12.28 11.09
N VAL A 79 15.65 -12.95 11.59
CA VAL A 79 16.70 -13.57 10.74
C VAL A 79 17.07 -14.98 11.18
N SER A 80 16.84 -15.34 12.45
CA SER A 80 17.10 -16.70 12.94
C SER A 80 15.86 -17.58 12.83
N ARG A 81 16.08 -18.90 12.90
CA ARG A 81 14.97 -19.87 12.96
C ARG A 81 14.04 -19.61 14.14
N SER A 82 14.60 -19.34 15.31
CA SER A 82 13.80 -19.09 16.51
C SER A 82 13.06 -17.75 16.42
N GLY A 83 13.69 -16.72 15.85
CA GLY A 83 13.05 -15.43 15.59
C GLY A 83 11.88 -15.54 14.61
N SER A 84 12.07 -16.24 13.49
CA SER A 84 11.01 -16.51 12.52
C SER A 84 9.85 -17.30 13.15
N TYR A 85 10.15 -18.32 13.96
CA TYR A 85 9.10 -19.04 14.70
C TYR A 85 8.34 -18.13 15.68
N PHE A 86 9.05 -17.26 16.41
CA PHE A 86 8.42 -16.26 17.28
C PHE A 86 7.50 -15.32 16.48
N TYR A 87 7.95 -14.84 15.31
CA TYR A 87 7.15 -14.01 14.42
C TYR A 87 5.88 -14.76 13.95
N ASP A 88 6.00 -16.00 13.48
CA ASP A 88 4.87 -16.79 13.00
C ASP A 88 3.80 -16.97 14.08
N VAL A 89 4.22 -17.28 15.30
CA VAL A 89 3.32 -17.44 16.45
C VAL A 89 2.68 -16.10 16.81
N PHE A 90 3.46 -15.02 16.85
CA PHE A 90 2.94 -13.68 17.12
C PHE A 90 1.90 -13.29 16.07
N TYR A 91 2.25 -13.36 14.78
CA TYR A 91 1.40 -12.95 13.67
C TYR A 91 0.08 -13.73 13.64
N ARG A 92 0.12 -15.05 13.90
CA ARG A 92 -1.09 -15.88 13.99
C ARG A 92 -2.02 -15.49 15.14
N LEU A 93 -1.47 -15.03 16.25
CA LEU A 93 -2.23 -14.64 17.44
C LEU A 93 -2.60 -13.15 17.45
N TRP A 94 -1.98 -12.37 16.58
CA TRP A 94 -2.19 -10.93 16.48
C TRP A 94 -3.56 -10.65 15.86
N SER A 95 -4.43 -10.01 16.64
CA SER A 95 -5.73 -9.55 16.18
C SER A 95 -5.93 -8.11 16.67
N PRO A 96 -5.59 -7.10 15.83
CA PRO A 96 -5.75 -5.71 16.21
C PRO A 96 -7.23 -5.30 16.21
N PRO A 97 -7.63 -4.35 17.07
CA PRO A 97 -9.00 -3.83 17.10
C PRO A 97 -9.35 -3.08 15.80
N GLU A 98 -10.61 -3.15 15.37
CA GLU A 98 -11.09 -2.56 14.11
C GLU A 98 -10.88 -1.03 14.03
N ASP A 99 -10.86 -0.36 15.18
CA ASP A 99 -10.68 1.10 15.26
C ASP A 99 -9.22 1.56 15.09
N SER A 100 -8.26 0.64 14.98
CA SER A 100 -6.85 0.95 14.74
C SER A 100 -6.60 1.33 13.27
N ARG A 101 -7.11 2.50 12.88
CA ARG A 101 -6.86 3.12 11.58
C ARG A 101 -5.41 3.61 11.58
N PHE A 102 -4.55 2.87 10.88
CA PHE A 102 -3.10 3.14 10.68
C PHE A 102 -2.23 2.85 11.90
N MET A 103 -1.58 1.68 11.86
CA MET A 103 -0.63 1.24 12.88
C MET A 103 0.43 0.35 12.21
N SER A 104 1.67 0.48 12.66
CA SER A 104 2.80 -0.32 12.23
C SER A 104 3.39 -1.10 13.40
N VAL A 105 3.43 -2.42 13.31
CA VAL A 105 4.11 -3.31 14.26
C VAL A 105 5.36 -3.86 13.58
N VAL A 106 6.53 -3.53 14.10
CA VAL A 106 7.81 -4.02 13.58
C VAL A 106 8.42 -4.99 14.58
N LEU A 107 8.62 -6.23 14.16
CA LEU A 107 9.29 -7.27 14.94
C LEU A 107 10.74 -7.38 14.45
N SER A 108 11.68 -6.99 15.31
CA SER A 108 13.11 -6.96 14.99
C SER A 108 13.89 -7.95 15.84
N GLU A 109 14.93 -8.52 15.25
CA GLU A 109 15.82 -9.47 15.89
C GLU A 109 17.26 -8.99 15.90
N GLN A 110 17.95 -9.19 17.02
CA GLN A 110 19.40 -9.11 17.12
C GLN A 110 19.97 -10.45 17.62
N PRO A 111 20.53 -11.28 16.71
CA PRO A 111 21.24 -12.50 17.11
C PRO A 111 22.45 -12.19 18.00
N LEU A 112 22.59 -12.91 19.11
CA LEU A 112 23.68 -12.75 20.07
C LEU A 112 24.44 -14.07 20.20
N PRO A 113 25.57 -14.25 19.49
CA PRO A 113 26.33 -15.50 19.50
C PRO A 113 26.62 -16.01 20.92
N GLY A 114 26.28 -17.26 21.19
CA GLY A 114 26.46 -17.91 22.49
C GLY A 114 25.46 -17.52 23.58
N GLN A 115 24.58 -16.55 23.34
CA GLN A 115 23.60 -16.08 24.32
C GLN A 115 22.14 -16.13 23.80
N GLY A 116 21.90 -16.71 22.62
CA GLY A 116 20.59 -16.75 21.98
C GLY A 116 20.33 -15.50 21.14
N THR A 117 19.10 -15.01 21.16
CA THR A 117 18.68 -13.87 20.33
C THR A 117 17.96 -12.84 21.19
N LEU A 118 18.08 -11.56 20.88
CA LEU A 118 17.22 -10.52 21.43
C LEU A 118 16.12 -10.18 20.42
N VAL A 119 14.86 -10.30 20.81
CA VAL A 119 13.71 -9.87 20.00
C VAL A 119 13.13 -8.59 20.57
N ALA A 120 12.71 -7.68 19.71
CA ALA A 120 12.10 -6.41 20.07
C ALA A 120 10.91 -6.11 19.17
N ILE A 121 9.81 -5.65 19.77
CA ILE A 121 8.62 -5.23 19.05
C ILE A 121 8.46 -3.72 19.20
N ARG A 122 8.35 -3.03 18.06
CA ARG A 122 8.03 -1.61 18.01
C ARG A 122 6.61 -1.41 17.47
N LEU A 123 5.85 -0.58 18.17
CA LEU A 123 4.54 -0.10 17.74
C LEU A 123 4.69 1.35 17.33
N ASP A 124 4.46 1.67 16.07
CA ASP A 124 4.62 3.01 15.50
C ASP A 124 5.99 3.64 15.83
N GLY A 125 7.03 2.80 15.84
CA GLY A 125 8.41 3.17 16.16
C GLY A 125 8.76 3.18 17.65
N GLU A 126 7.78 3.10 18.57
CA GLU A 126 8.02 3.02 20.01
C GLU A 126 8.31 1.58 20.43
N LEU A 127 9.37 1.35 21.23
CA LEU A 127 9.68 0.03 21.78
C LEU A 127 8.64 -0.35 22.86
N VAL A 128 7.85 -1.40 22.60
CA VAL A 128 6.79 -1.87 23.51
C VAL A 128 7.17 -3.17 24.24
N PHE A 129 7.94 -4.02 23.56
CA PHE A 129 8.34 -5.31 24.10
C PHE A 129 9.77 -5.61 23.70
N GLN A 130 10.54 -6.17 24.64
CA GLN A 130 11.88 -6.67 24.38
C GLN A 130 12.15 -7.87 25.29
N ALA A 131 12.64 -8.96 24.72
CA ALA A 131 12.99 -10.14 25.48
C ALA A 131 14.10 -10.93 24.80
N ARG A 132 14.79 -11.76 25.60
CA ARG A 132 15.74 -12.75 25.06
C ARG A 132 14.96 -14.00 24.66
N LEU A 133 15.17 -14.41 23.42
CA LEU A 133 14.61 -15.62 22.85
C LEU A 133 15.59 -16.78 23.00
N SER A 134 15.12 -17.87 23.58
CA SER A 134 15.85 -19.14 23.62
C SER A 134 15.71 -19.91 22.30
N PRO A 135 16.65 -20.81 21.97
CA PRO A 135 16.52 -21.66 20.79
C PRO A 135 15.37 -22.67 20.83
N ARG A 136 14.79 -22.93 22.01
CA ARG A 136 13.70 -23.89 22.20
C ARG A 136 12.38 -23.28 21.74
N GLU A 137 11.66 -23.99 20.88
CA GLU A 137 10.42 -23.51 20.27
C GLU A 137 9.33 -23.29 21.34
N GLU A 138 9.25 -24.11 22.39
CA GLU A 138 8.24 -23.94 23.45
C GLU A 138 8.42 -22.64 24.23
N GLU A 139 9.67 -22.26 24.52
CA GLU A 139 10.00 -21.00 25.19
C GLU A 139 9.70 -19.80 24.28
N ALA A 140 10.04 -19.90 22.99
CA ALA A 140 9.74 -18.88 22.00
C ALA A 140 8.23 -18.68 21.81
N GLU A 141 7.45 -19.77 21.81
CA GLU A 141 5.99 -19.72 21.68
C GLU A 141 5.35 -18.99 22.87
N GLN A 142 5.81 -19.30 24.09
CA GLN A 142 5.33 -18.62 25.31
C GLN A 142 5.65 -17.13 25.30
N LEU A 143 6.87 -16.77 24.87
CA LEU A 143 7.26 -15.37 24.72
C LEU A 143 6.40 -14.64 23.68
N ALA A 144 6.10 -15.27 22.54
CA ALA A 144 5.26 -14.69 21.51
C ALA A 144 3.84 -14.41 22.03
N ARG A 145 3.24 -15.37 22.77
CA ARG A 145 1.94 -15.17 23.44
C ARG A 145 1.97 -14.00 24.41
N GLN A 146 3.02 -13.90 25.22
CA GLN A 146 3.19 -12.80 26.16
C GLN A 146 3.33 -11.46 25.41
N ALA A 147 4.11 -11.44 24.33
CA ALA A 147 4.34 -10.24 23.53
C ALA A 147 3.03 -9.69 22.94
N VAL A 148 2.15 -10.55 22.40
CA VAL A 148 0.82 -10.12 21.91
C VAL A 148 0.04 -9.40 23.00
N VAL A 149 0.01 -9.95 24.22
CA VAL A 149 -0.69 -9.33 25.35
C VAL A 149 -0.10 -7.95 25.69
N PHE A 150 1.23 -7.80 25.65
CA PHE A 150 1.88 -6.51 25.89
C PHE A 150 1.52 -5.48 24.81
N VAL A 151 1.58 -5.87 23.54
CA VAL A 151 1.27 -4.95 22.43
C VAL A 151 -0.21 -4.54 22.48
N LEU A 152 -1.13 -5.47 22.66
CA LEU A 152 -2.57 -5.17 22.78
C LEU A 152 -2.89 -4.21 23.93
N ARG A 153 -2.16 -4.30 25.06
CA ARG A 153 -2.32 -3.38 26.19
C ARG A 153 -1.80 -1.98 25.89
N ARG A 154 -0.84 -1.85 24.99
CA ARG A 154 -0.21 -0.57 24.64
C ARG A 154 -1.02 0.22 23.60
N LEU A 155 -1.87 -0.48 22.83
CA LEU A 155 -2.72 0.15 21.82
C LEU A 155 -3.58 1.26 22.44
N PRO A 156 -3.69 2.42 21.79
CA PRO A 156 -4.66 3.43 22.18
C PRO A 156 -6.05 2.78 22.05
N ARG A 157 -6.78 2.69 23.16
CA ARG A 157 -8.21 2.39 23.10
C ARG A 157 -8.85 3.62 22.49
N GLY A 158 -9.46 3.49 21.32
CA GLY A 158 -10.07 4.62 20.61
C GLY A 158 -10.87 5.48 21.59
N GLU A 159 -10.55 6.76 21.64
CA GLU A 159 -11.38 7.73 22.34
C GLU A 159 -12.65 7.92 21.50
N GLU A 160 -13.82 7.80 22.16
CA GLU A 160 -15.16 7.89 21.55
C GLU A 160 -15.45 9.24 20.88
#